data_AF-A0A958BIX3-F1
#
_entry.id   AF-A0A958BIX3-F1
#
_cell.length_a   1.000
_cell.length_b   1.000
_cell.length_c   1.000
_cell.angle_alpha   90.00
_cell.angle_beta   90.00
_cell.angle_gamma   90.00
#
_symmetry.space_group_name_H-M   'P 1'
#
loop_
_entity.id
_entity.type
_entity.pdbx_description
1 polymer ?
#
loop_
_entity_poly.entity_id
_entity_poly.type
_entity_poly.pdbx_seq_one_letter_code
_entity_poly.pdbx_strand_id
1 'polypeptide(L)'
;MPTILISNDDGFHAPGMRAMRQALEGLGRLIVCCPDSEQSATSHALTLHRPLRIAKVEEDCYTVDGTPTDSVLLGINHILKGEKPDLVMSGINAGPNIGDDIGYSGTVAAALEGTVYGVPSVAVSLASHDFKNFSAAGQVARESAQWVLANGLPRDVTLNVNIPAIEPSQIRGRRVTIQGKRHFEDIVQEKLDPRGRRYYWIGGSVVFPEQEPNTDITAIAEGYVSITPIRIELTAHDVLEHVRSLAGEE
;
A
#
# COMPACT_ATOMS: atom_id res chain seq x y z
N MET A 1 -22.91 2.19 -12.09
CA MET A 1 -22.13 1.32 -11.19
C MET A 1 -20.76 1.92 -11.05
N PRO A 2 -20.16 1.93 -9.85
CA PRO A 2 -18.84 2.52 -9.67
C PRO A 2 -17.78 1.70 -10.42
N THR A 3 -16.71 2.36 -10.82
CA THR A 3 -15.49 1.75 -11.38
C THR A 3 -14.40 1.75 -10.31
N ILE A 4 -13.85 0.58 -10.03
CA ILE A 4 -12.81 0.39 -9.01
C ILE A 4 -11.53 -0.07 -9.71
N LEU A 5 -10.46 0.72 -9.58
CA LEU A 5 -9.14 0.35 -10.06
C LEU A 5 -8.39 -0.42 -8.95
N ILE A 6 -7.89 -1.60 -9.27
CA ILE A 6 -7.18 -2.48 -8.35
C ILE A 6 -5.72 -2.61 -8.80
N SER A 7 -4.79 -2.43 -7.87
CA SER A 7 -3.35 -2.63 -8.08
C SER A 7 -2.74 -3.39 -6.89
N ASN A 8 -1.45 -3.72 -6.97
CA ASN A 8 -0.61 -4.22 -5.89
C ASN A 8 0.87 -4.10 -6.29
N ASP A 9 1.77 -4.62 -5.45
CA ASP A 9 3.20 -4.79 -5.70
C ASP A 9 3.66 -6.25 -5.80
N ASP A 10 2.83 -7.22 -5.37
CA ASP A 10 3.14 -8.66 -5.52
C ASP A 10 2.88 -9.20 -6.96
N GLY A 11 2.22 -8.40 -7.81
CA GLY A 11 1.85 -8.74 -9.18
C GLY A 11 0.52 -9.50 -9.33
N PHE A 12 0.10 -9.69 -10.58
CA PHE A 12 -1.26 -10.18 -10.93
C PHE A 12 -1.60 -11.57 -10.38
N HIS A 13 -0.63 -12.48 -10.34
CA HIS A 13 -0.84 -13.87 -9.91
C HIS A 13 -0.79 -14.07 -8.39
N ALA A 14 -0.55 -13.00 -7.62
CA ALA A 14 -0.44 -13.07 -6.18
C ALA A 14 -1.76 -13.55 -5.52
N PRO A 15 -1.69 -14.39 -4.47
CA PRO A 15 -2.88 -14.80 -3.73
C PRO A 15 -3.70 -13.63 -3.17
N GLY A 16 -3.02 -12.56 -2.74
CA GLY A 16 -3.65 -11.34 -2.23
C GLY A 16 -4.44 -10.56 -3.30
N MET A 17 -3.94 -10.51 -4.53
CA MET A 17 -4.67 -9.92 -5.68
C MET A 17 -5.95 -10.71 -5.98
N ARG A 18 -5.86 -12.05 -6.00
CA ARG A 18 -7.04 -12.90 -6.19
C ARG A 18 -8.08 -12.67 -5.10
N ALA A 19 -7.65 -12.61 -3.85
CA ALA A 19 -8.53 -12.37 -2.70
C ALA A 19 -9.17 -10.98 -2.75
N MET A 20 -8.42 -9.93 -3.12
CA MET A 20 -8.93 -8.58 -3.30
C MET A 20 -10.04 -8.55 -4.35
N ARG A 21 -9.77 -9.11 -5.54
CA ARG A 21 -10.74 -9.14 -6.64
C ARG A 21 -12.01 -9.86 -6.25
N GLN A 22 -11.88 -11.07 -5.69
CA GLN A 22 -13.02 -11.86 -5.24
C GLN A 22 -13.85 -11.12 -4.18
N ALA A 23 -13.19 -10.45 -3.22
CA ALA A 23 -13.88 -9.71 -2.18
C ALA A 23 -14.66 -8.50 -2.70
N LEU A 24 -14.20 -7.87 -3.79
CA LEU A 24 -14.83 -6.68 -4.38
C LEU A 24 -15.88 -7.02 -5.45
N GLU A 25 -16.07 -8.29 -5.80
CA GLU A 25 -17.10 -8.72 -6.76
C GLU A 25 -18.49 -8.17 -6.40
N GLY A 26 -19.20 -7.70 -7.42
CA GLY A 26 -20.54 -7.12 -7.28
C GLY A 26 -20.58 -5.71 -6.69
N LEU A 27 -19.46 -5.09 -6.31
CA LEU A 27 -19.46 -3.67 -5.89
C LEU A 27 -19.47 -2.70 -7.07
N GLY A 28 -18.96 -3.11 -8.24
CA GLY A 28 -18.77 -2.24 -9.40
C GLY A 28 -18.07 -2.94 -10.55
N ARG A 29 -17.66 -2.17 -11.56
CA ARG A 29 -16.73 -2.64 -12.59
C ARG A 29 -15.34 -2.65 -11.99
N LEU A 30 -14.71 -3.83 -11.94
CA LEU A 30 -13.36 -3.99 -11.41
C LEU A 30 -12.36 -3.96 -12.57
N ILE A 31 -11.38 -3.06 -12.50
CA ILE A 31 -10.28 -3.00 -13.46
C ILE A 31 -8.99 -3.26 -12.68
N VAL A 32 -8.20 -4.23 -13.13
CA VAL A 32 -6.91 -4.54 -12.53
C VAL A 32 -5.82 -3.97 -13.40
N CYS A 33 -4.92 -3.20 -12.83
CA CYS A 33 -3.69 -2.75 -13.49
C CYS A 33 -2.57 -2.77 -12.46
N CYS A 34 -1.64 -3.73 -12.60
CA CYS A 34 -0.60 -4.01 -11.61
C CYS A 34 0.72 -4.43 -12.30
N PRO A 35 1.83 -4.52 -11.57
CA PRO A 35 3.09 -5.04 -12.11
C PRO A 35 2.97 -6.48 -12.65
N ASP A 36 3.79 -6.81 -13.65
CA ASP A 36 3.92 -8.17 -14.20
C ASP A 36 4.73 -9.13 -13.29
N SER A 37 5.44 -8.58 -12.32
CA SER A 37 6.37 -9.25 -11.42
C SER A 37 6.36 -8.57 -10.05
N GLU A 38 6.90 -9.25 -9.03
CA GLU A 38 7.01 -8.70 -7.68
C GLU A 38 7.92 -7.45 -7.66
N GLN A 39 7.43 -6.37 -7.05
CA GLN A 39 8.06 -5.06 -6.96
C GLN A 39 8.11 -4.58 -5.49
N SER A 40 8.48 -5.47 -4.57
CA SER A 40 8.59 -5.11 -3.15
C SER A 40 9.63 -4.01 -2.93
N ALA A 41 9.35 -3.13 -1.96
CA ALA A 41 10.24 -2.04 -1.55
C ALA A 41 10.60 -1.01 -2.65
N THR A 42 9.78 -0.87 -3.70
CA THR A 42 10.00 0.17 -4.73
C THR A 42 9.60 1.58 -4.29
N SER A 43 8.92 1.74 -3.15
CA SER A 43 8.33 3.01 -2.73
C SER A 43 7.46 3.63 -3.84
N HIS A 44 7.36 4.96 -3.89
CA HIS A 44 6.60 5.74 -4.85
C HIS A 44 7.41 6.08 -6.12
N ALA A 45 8.11 5.08 -6.68
CA ALA A 45 8.96 5.26 -7.86
C ALA A 45 8.16 5.29 -9.17
N LEU A 46 8.57 6.16 -10.10
CA LEU A 46 8.05 6.23 -11.48
C LEU A 46 9.15 5.87 -12.50
N THR A 47 8.78 5.12 -13.53
CA THR A 47 9.71 4.77 -14.62
C THR A 47 9.76 5.88 -15.67
N LEU A 48 10.84 6.67 -15.67
CA LEU A 48 11.01 7.80 -16.59
C LEU A 48 12.10 7.62 -17.66
N HIS A 49 13.00 6.66 -17.48
CA HIS A 49 14.21 6.50 -18.29
C HIS A 49 14.11 5.40 -19.36
N ARG A 50 12.98 4.70 -19.45
CA ARG A 50 12.68 3.69 -20.46
C ARG A 50 11.18 3.62 -20.74
N PRO A 51 10.74 3.11 -21.91
CA PRO A 51 9.33 2.87 -22.14
C PRO A 51 8.80 1.73 -21.27
N LEU A 52 7.49 1.82 -20.99
CA LEU A 52 6.69 0.79 -20.34
C LEU A 52 5.83 0.03 -21.36
N ARG A 53 5.49 -1.22 -21.06
CA ARG A 53 4.61 -2.10 -21.83
C ARG A 53 3.47 -2.55 -20.95
N ILE A 54 2.31 -2.65 -21.59
CA ILE A 54 1.09 -3.16 -20.97
C ILE A 54 0.71 -4.45 -21.68
N ALA A 55 0.39 -5.49 -20.93
CA ALA A 55 -0.22 -6.71 -21.45
C ALA A 55 -1.63 -6.87 -20.88
N LYS A 56 -2.61 -7.14 -21.74
CA LYS A 56 -3.96 -7.56 -21.30
C LYS A 56 -3.90 -9.06 -21.01
N VAL A 57 -4.10 -9.43 -19.75
CA VAL A 57 -4.03 -10.84 -19.31
C VAL A 57 -5.39 -11.50 -19.41
N GLU A 58 -6.46 -10.76 -19.10
CA GLU A 58 -7.85 -11.16 -19.25
C GLU A 58 -8.75 -9.92 -19.38
N GLU A 59 -10.07 -10.10 -19.45
CA GLU A 59 -10.99 -8.96 -19.52
C GLU A 59 -10.83 -8.05 -18.30
N ASP A 60 -10.74 -6.73 -18.55
CA ASP A 60 -10.49 -5.71 -17.53
C ASP A 60 -9.24 -5.94 -16.63
N CYS A 61 -8.30 -6.80 -17.03
CA CYS A 61 -7.08 -7.05 -16.26
C CYS A 61 -5.81 -6.89 -17.09
N TYR A 62 -4.91 -6.06 -16.58
CA TYR A 62 -3.71 -5.62 -17.26
C TYR A 62 -2.49 -5.75 -16.34
N THR A 63 -1.36 -6.12 -16.93
CA THR A 63 -0.05 -6.07 -16.27
C THR A 63 0.86 -5.04 -16.93
N VAL A 64 1.75 -4.46 -16.15
CA VAL A 64 2.72 -3.45 -16.59
C VAL A 64 4.13 -3.93 -16.26
N ASP A 65 5.07 -3.77 -17.20
CA ASP A 65 6.51 -4.02 -16.95
C ASP A 65 7.16 -2.86 -16.14
N GLY A 66 6.53 -2.43 -15.05
CA GLY A 66 6.88 -1.23 -14.28
C GLY A 66 6.50 -1.33 -12.80
N THR A 67 6.48 -0.18 -12.11
CA THR A 67 6.18 -0.11 -10.67
C THR A 67 4.68 -0.15 -10.38
N PRO A 68 4.27 -0.32 -9.11
CA PRO A 68 2.87 -0.17 -8.71
C PRO A 68 2.31 1.21 -9.04
N THR A 69 3.12 2.27 -8.88
CA THR A 69 2.78 3.65 -9.24
C THR A 69 2.57 3.79 -10.76
N ASP A 70 3.49 3.26 -11.57
CA ASP A 70 3.35 3.22 -13.03
C ASP A 70 2.04 2.52 -13.44
N SER A 71 1.71 1.44 -12.75
CA SER A 71 0.50 0.65 -13.00
C SER A 71 -0.78 1.45 -12.75
N VAL A 72 -0.84 2.22 -11.66
CA VAL A 72 -1.99 3.08 -11.36
C VAL A 72 -2.07 4.24 -12.36
N LEU A 73 -0.94 4.88 -12.66
CA LEU A 73 -0.86 5.97 -13.62
C LEU A 73 -1.35 5.52 -15.01
N LEU A 74 -0.87 4.39 -15.52
CA LEU A 74 -1.31 3.83 -16.80
C LEU A 74 -2.75 3.32 -16.75
N GLY A 75 -3.18 2.78 -15.61
CA GLY A 75 -4.56 2.37 -15.36
C GLY A 75 -5.53 3.54 -15.55
N ILE A 76 -5.23 4.69 -14.94
CA ILE A 76 -6.08 5.89 -15.05
C ILE A 76 -5.96 6.54 -16.44
N ASN A 77 -4.74 6.83 -16.90
CA ASN A 77 -4.56 7.67 -18.08
C ASN A 77 -4.73 6.91 -19.41
N HIS A 78 -4.37 5.62 -19.45
CA HIS A 78 -4.40 4.82 -20.68
C HIS A 78 -5.60 3.86 -20.71
N ILE A 79 -5.74 2.99 -19.70
CA ILE A 79 -6.81 1.97 -19.69
C ILE A 79 -8.18 2.61 -19.54
N LEU A 80 -8.31 3.55 -18.60
CA LEU A 80 -9.52 4.34 -18.37
C LEU A 80 -9.59 5.59 -19.24
N LYS A 81 -8.61 5.84 -20.13
CA LYS A 81 -8.59 6.99 -21.05
C LYS A 81 -8.73 8.35 -20.35
N GLY A 82 -8.23 8.46 -19.12
CA GLY A 82 -8.32 9.67 -18.30
C GLY A 82 -9.63 9.82 -17.51
N GLU A 83 -10.59 8.90 -17.65
CA GLU A 83 -11.75 8.84 -16.76
C GLU A 83 -11.29 8.37 -15.37
N LYS A 84 -11.59 9.16 -14.34
CA LYS A 84 -11.20 8.80 -12.98
C LYS A 84 -12.06 7.63 -12.49
N PRO A 85 -11.47 6.55 -11.93
CA PRO A 85 -12.24 5.56 -11.20
C PRO A 85 -12.85 6.21 -9.95
N ASP A 86 -13.89 5.58 -9.40
CA ASP A 86 -14.54 6.04 -8.17
C ASP A 86 -13.73 5.67 -6.92
N LEU A 87 -12.85 4.68 -7.04
CA LEU A 87 -12.00 4.17 -5.95
C LEU A 87 -10.75 3.49 -6.51
N VAL A 88 -9.60 3.70 -5.86
CA VAL A 88 -8.41 2.87 -6.03
C VAL A 88 -8.24 1.96 -4.81
N MET A 89 -8.09 0.66 -5.05
CA MET A 89 -7.75 -0.35 -4.03
C MET A 89 -6.38 -0.93 -4.35
N SER A 90 -5.45 -0.90 -3.38
CA SER A 90 -4.13 -1.49 -3.53
C SER A 90 -3.93 -2.64 -2.54
N GLY A 91 -3.48 -3.79 -3.03
CA GLY A 91 -3.22 -5.01 -2.23
C GLY A 91 -4.03 -6.22 -2.70
N ILE A 92 -4.30 -7.22 -1.86
CA ILE A 92 -3.92 -7.30 -0.44
C ILE A 92 -2.45 -7.68 -0.33
N ASN A 93 -1.63 -6.84 0.28
CA ASN A 93 -0.21 -7.14 0.47
C ASN A 93 0.00 -8.31 1.44
N ALA A 94 1.02 -9.11 1.17
CA ALA A 94 1.45 -10.18 2.05
C ALA A 94 2.62 -9.74 2.94
N GLY A 95 2.27 -9.00 3.97
CA GLY A 95 3.21 -8.37 4.89
C GLY A 95 2.59 -7.07 5.38
N PRO A 96 2.83 -6.70 6.65
CA PRO A 96 2.32 -5.44 7.16
C PRO A 96 3.04 -4.27 6.50
N ASN A 97 2.31 -3.18 6.25
CA ASN A 97 2.85 -1.87 5.89
C ASN A 97 2.49 -0.89 7.01
N ILE A 98 3.23 -1.00 8.12
CA ILE A 98 2.99 -0.27 9.38
C ILE A 98 4.24 0.54 9.77
N GLY A 99 4.05 1.64 10.48
CA GLY A 99 5.14 2.51 10.88
C GLY A 99 5.96 3.00 9.68
N ASP A 100 7.29 2.96 9.80
CA ASP A 100 8.20 3.48 8.77
C ASP A 100 8.16 2.69 7.44
N ASP A 101 7.64 1.47 7.43
CA ASP A 101 7.51 0.63 6.22
C ASP A 101 6.59 1.27 5.18
N ILE A 102 5.67 2.14 5.61
CA ILE A 102 4.78 2.92 4.74
C ILE A 102 5.59 3.67 3.68
N GLY A 103 6.75 4.22 4.03
CA GLY A 103 7.59 4.99 3.11
C GLY A 103 8.25 4.16 2.00
N TYR A 104 8.37 2.85 2.19
CA TYR A 104 9.00 1.93 1.23
C TYR A 104 7.99 1.07 0.46
N SER A 105 6.74 1.04 0.90
CA SER A 105 5.71 0.14 0.40
C SER A 105 5.25 0.48 -1.02
N GLY A 106 5.35 -0.49 -1.92
CA GLY A 106 4.76 -0.42 -3.25
C GLY A 106 3.23 -0.47 -3.19
N THR A 107 2.65 -1.27 -2.27
CA THR A 107 1.21 -1.30 -2.02
C THR A 107 0.68 0.07 -1.63
N VAL A 108 1.30 0.74 -0.65
CA VAL A 108 0.85 2.05 -0.18
C VAL A 108 1.09 3.10 -1.27
N ALA A 109 2.22 3.03 -1.97
CA ALA A 109 2.53 3.91 -3.08
C ALA A 109 1.46 3.90 -4.19
N ALA A 110 0.96 2.73 -4.59
CA ALA A 110 -0.12 2.65 -5.58
C ALA A 110 -1.42 3.34 -5.10
N ALA A 111 -1.77 3.23 -3.82
CA ALA A 111 -2.93 3.93 -3.27
C ALA A 111 -2.70 5.45 -3.16
N LEU A 112 -1.49 5.87 -2.76
CA LEU A 112 -1.11 7.29 -2.76
C LEU A 112 -1.19 7.88 -4.17
N GLU A 113 -0.79 7.13 -5.21
CA GLU A 113 -0.88 7.58 -6.60
C GLU A 113 -2.33 7.82 -7.04
N GLY A 114 -3.26 6.96 -6.66
CA GLY A 114 -4.70 7.21 -6.88
C GLY A 114 -5.15 8.53 -6.24
N THR A 115 -4.65 8.80 -5.03
CA THR A 115 -4.94 10.03 -4.28
C THR A 115 -4.34 11.27 -4.94
N VAL A 116 -3.14 11.18 -5.53
CA VAL A 116 -2.52 12.24 -6.34
C VAL A 116 -3.41 12.62 -7.53
N TYR A 117 -4.05 11.63 -8.15
CA TYR A 117 -5.05 11.86 -9.20
C TYR A 117 -6.41 12.35 -8.68
N GLY A 118 -6.54 12.59 -7.38
CA GLY A 118 -7.77 13.04 -6.73
C GLY A 118 -8.84 11.96 -6.63
N VAL A 119 -8.44 10.68 -6.60
CA VAL A 119 -9.33 9.52 -6.42
C VAL A 119 -9.22 9.03 -4.96
N PRO A 120 -10.34 8.81 -4.25
CA PRO A 120 -10.31 8.16 -2.94
C PRO A 120 -9.60 6.81 -3.04
N SER A 121 -8.67 6.54 -2.13
CA SER A 121 -7.79 5.37 -2.27
C SER A 121 -7.55 4.65 -0.94
N VAL A 122 -7.41 3.33 -1.01
CA VAL A 122 -7.17 2.46 0.14
C VAL A 122 -6.06 1.46 -0.17
N ALA A 123 -5.03 1.41 0.68
CA ALA A 123 -4.05 0.33 0.70
C ALA A 123 -4.45 -0.70 1.75
N VAL A 124 -4.36 -1.99 1.41
CA VAL A 124 -4.76 -3.10 2.30
C VAL A 124 -3.61 -4.09 2.40
N SER A 125 -3.24 -4.41 3.64
CA SER A 125 -2.11 -5.28 3.95
C SER A 125 -2.48 -6.31 5.02
N LEU A 126 -2.08 -7.57 4.84
CA LEU A 126 -2.21 -8.62 5.84
C LEU A 126 -0.88 -8.74 6.58
N ALA A 127 -0.89 -8.70 7.92
CA ALA A 127 0.30 -8.83 8.77
C ALA A 127 0.80 -10.29 8.87
N SER A 128 0.89 -10.99 7.74
CA SER A 128 1.30 -12.39 7.58
C SER A 128 2.42 -12.47 6.54
N HIS A 129 3.41 -13.31 6.81
CA HIS A 129 4.47 -13.65 5.84
C HIS A 129 4.32 -15.07 5.29
N ASP A 130 3.27 -15.80 5.69
CA ASP A 130 3.03 -17.19 5.32
C ASP A 130 1.96 -17.37 4.23
N PHE A 131 1.34 -16.27 3.75
CA PHE A 131 0.53 -16.19 2.51
C PHE A 131 -0.68 -17.15 2.42
N LYS A 132 -1.13 -17.76 3.52
CA LYS A 132 -2.10 -18.88 3.43
C LYS A 132 -3.56 -18.45 3.44
N ASN A 133 -3.91 -17.38 4.14
CA ASN A 133 -5.32 -17.04 4.38
C ASN A 133 -5.58 -15.53 4.30
N PHE A 134 -6.18 -15.10 3.19
CA PHE A 134 -6.59 -13.72 2.95
C PHE A 134 -8.09 -13.46 3.22
N SER A 135 -8.84 -14.44 3.77
CA SER A 135 -10.30 -14.30 3.93
C SER A 135 -10.71 -13.09 4.77
N ALA A 136 -10.11 -12.94 5.97
CA ALA A 136 -10.36 -11.79 6.84
C ALA A 136 -9.96 -10.46 6.17
N ALA A 137 -8.80 -10.44 5.51
CA ALA A 137 -8.33 -9.25 4.83
C ALA A 137 -9.22 -8.87 3.63
N GLY A 138 -9.74 -9.85 2.89
CA GLY A 138 -10.71 -9.65 1.82
C GLY A 138 -12.02 -9.05 2.36
N GLN A 139 -12.55 -9.57 3.46
CA GLN A 139 -13.73 -8.99 4.11
C GLN A 139 -13.49 -7.52 4.51
N VAL A 140 -12.37 -7.24 5.18
CA VAL A 140 -12.00 -5.87 5.59
C VAL A 140 -11.80 -4.96 4.37
N ALA A 141 -11.21 -5.45 3.28
CA ALA A 141 -11.06 -4.71 2.04
C ALA A 141 -12.41 -4.33 1.44
N ARG A 142 -13.36 -5.28 1.38
CA ARG A 142 -14.72 -5.03 0.91
C ARG A 142 -15.43 -3.98 1.76
N GLU A 143 -15.37 -4.12 3.07
CA GLU A 143 -16.00 -3.19 4.02
C GLU A 143 -15.40 -1.77 3.89
N SER A 144 -14.08 -1.69 3.71
CA SER A 144 -13.38 -0.41 3.47
C SER A 144 -13.82 0.22 2.15
N ALA A 145 -13.88 -0.56 1.07
CA ALA A 145 -14.33 -0.09 -0.23
C ALA A 145 -15.77 0.41 -0.19
N GLN A 146 -16.69 -0.33 0.42
CA GLN A 146 -18.08 0.08 0.58
C GLN A 146 -18.21 1.38 1.39
N TRP A 147 -17.45 1.49 2.48
CA TRP A 147 -17.47 2.69 3.31
C TRP A 147 -16.95 3.91 2.55
N VAL A 148 -15.83 3.78 1.84
CA VAL A 148 -15.25 4.89 1.06
C VAL A 148 -16.15 5.29 -0.12
N LEU A 149 -16.74 4.32 -0.84
CA LEU A 149 -17.70 4.61 -1.91
C LEU A 149 -18.95 5.35 -1.42
N ALA A 150 -19.40 5.06 -0.19
CA ALA A 150 -20.60 5.69 0.38
C ALA A 150 -20.33 7.05 1.03
N ASN A 151 -19.16 7.24 1.65
CA ASN A 151 -18.86 8.41 2.48
C ASN A 151 -17.82 9.36 1.87
N GLY A 152 -17.07 8.91 0.87
CA GLY A 152 -15.91 9.60 0.33
C GLY A 152 -14.73 9.64 1.31
N LEU A 153 -13.69 10.38 0.92
CA LEU A 153 -12.56 10.75 1.77
C LEU A 153 -12.29 12.25 1.64
N PRO A 154 -11.73 12.90 2.67
CA PRO A 154 -11.21 14.25 2.53
C PRO A 154 -10.15 14.32 1.42
N ARG A 155 -9.96 15.52 0.85
CA ARG A 155 -8.95 15.75 -0.17
C ARG A 155 -7.56 15.35 0.34
N ASP A 156 -6.78 14.74 -0.54
CA ASP A 156 -5.39 14.35 -0.32
C ASP A 156 -5.21 13.40 0.89
N VAL A 157 -6.20 12.52 1.12
CA VAL A 157 -6.18 11.46 2.15
C VAL A 157 -6.27 10.08 1.50
N THR A 158 -5.37 9.20 1.90
CA THR A 158 -5.40 7.76 1.60
C THR A 158 -5.63 6.99 2.90
N LEU A 159 -6.36 5.88 2.88
CA LEU A 159 -6.44 4.98 4.02
C LEU A 159 -5.41 3.85 3.89
N ASN A 160 -4.53 3.71 4.88
CA ASN A 160 -3.68 2.53 5.03
C ASN A 160 -4.31 1.57 6.04
N VAL A 161 -4.69 0.38 5.57
CA VAL A 161 -5.43 -0.61 6.37
C VAL A 161 -4.58 -1.86 6.54
N ASN A 162 -4.29 -2.22 7.79
CA ASN A 162 -3.55 -3.44 8.13
C ASN A 162 -4.44 -4.39 8.93
N ILE A 163 -4.39 -5.68 8.59
CA ILE A 163 -5.17 -6.75 9.22
C ILE A 163 -4.24 -7.69 9.98
N PRO A 164 -4.50 -8.01 11.26
CA PRO A 164 -3.68 -8.96 12.00
C PRO A 164 -3.83 -10.37 11.44
N ALA A 165 -2.73 -11.12 11.37
CA ALA A 165 -2.71 -12.50 10.89
C ALA A 165 -3.16 -13.51 11.97
N ILE A 166 -4.40 -13.37 12.40
CA ILE A 166 -5.08 -14.24 13.36
C ILE A 166 -6.38 -14.75 12.76
N GLU A 167 -7.00 -15.75 13.39
CA GLU A 167 -8.29 -16.25 12.92
C GLU A 167 -9.33 -15.12 12.88
N PRO A 168 -10.21 -15.07 11.85
CA PRO A 168 -11.20 -14.01 11.72
C PRO A 168 -12.07 -13.82 12.97
N SER A 169 -12.38 -14.91 13.68
CA SER A 169 -13.16 -14.92 14.92
C SER A 169 -12.44 -14.31 16.13
N GLN A 170 -11.12 -14.15 16.04
CA GLN A 170 -10.27 -13.58 17.10
C GLN A 170 -9.96 -12.09 16.87
N ILE A 171 -10.32 -11.54 15.71
CA ILE A 171 -10.16 -10.11 15.43
C ILE A 171 -11.08 -9.32 16.38
N ARG A 172 -10.48 -8.47 17.22
CA ARG A 172 -11.17 -7.77 18.31
C ARG A 172 -11.98 -6.55 17.86
N GLY A 173 -11.82 -6.14 16.60
CA GLY A 173 -12.47 -4.98 16.01
C GLY A 173 -11.52 -4.17 15.14
N ARG A 174 -11.87 -2.89 14.93
CA ARG A 174 -11.08 -1.92 14.15
C ARG A 174 -10.68 -0.74 15.03
N ARG A 175 -9.51 -0.17 14.78
CA ARG A 175 -9.03 1.05 15.44
C ARG A 175 -8.53 2.04 14.39
N VAL A 176 -8.91 3.30 14.53
CA VAL A 176 -8.21 4.39 13.86
C VAL A 176 -6.88 4.59 14.57
N THR A 177 -5.80 4.62 13.81
CA THR A 177 -4.43 4.58 14.33
C THR A 177 -3.60 5.73 13.78
N ILE A 178 -2.50 6.03 14.49
CA ILE A 178 -1.41 6.85 13.96
C ILE A 178 -0.27 5.94 13.46
N GLN A 179 0.58 6.47 12.59
CA GLN A 179 1.78 5.77 12.13
C GLN A 179 2.74 5.59 13.32
N GLY A 180 3.08 4.34 13.65
CA GLY A 180 4.09 4.00 14.65
C GLY A 180 5.51 4.22 14.14
N LYS A 181 6.50 3.86 14.95
CA LYS A 181 7.92 3.92 14.57
C LYS A 181 8.57 2.56 14.69
N ARG A 182 9.37 2.18 13.69
CA ARG A 182 10.03 0.89 13.63
C ARG A 182 11.54 1.09 13.51
N HIS A 183 12.31 0.39 14.33
CA HIS A 183 13.76 0.34 14.18
C HIS A 183 14.18 -1.00 13.61
N PHE A 184 15.22 -0.99 12.78
CA PHE A 184 15.84 -2.20 12.30
C PHE A 184 17.27 -2.27 12.85
N GLU A 185 17.64 -3.44 13.36
CA GLU A 185 18.99 -3.78 13.77
C GLU A 185 19.61 -4.77 12.77
N ASP A 186 20.94 -4.73 12.61
CA ASP A 186 21.69 -5.62 11.72
C ASP A 186 21.18 -5.64 10.26
N ILE A 187 20.81 -4.46 9.75
CA ILE A 187 20.13 -4.29 8.45
C ILE A 187 20.99 -4.77 7.27
N VAL A 188 22.32 -4.71 7.38
CA VAL A 188 23.23 -5.01 6.28
C VAL A 188 24.09 -6.22 6.61
N GLN A 189 23.86 -7.32 5.90
CA GLN A 189 24.63 -8.54 6.03
C GLN A 189 25.62 -8.69 4.87
N GLU A 190 26.92 -8.64 5.18
CA GLU A 190 27.97 -8.94 4.20
C GLU A 190 28.15 -10.45 4.02
N LYS A 191 28.23 -10.90 2.77
CA LYS A 191 28.56 -12.29 2.40
C LYS A 191 29.56 -12.31 1.24
N LEU A 192 30.14 -13.48 1.00
CA LEU A 192 31.04 -13.73 -0.11
C LEU A 192 30.39 -14.66 -1.14
N ASP A 193 30.54 -14.33 -2.42
CA ASP A 193 30.13 -15.22 -3.51
C ASP A 193 31.13 -16.38 -3.69
N PRO A 194 30.82 -17.39 -4.50
CA PRO A 194 31.72 -18.52 -4.74
C PRO A 194 33.09 -18.15 -5.34
N ARG A 195 33.28 -16.90 -5.79
CA ARG A 195 34.54 -16.36 -6.32
C ARG A 195 35.25 -15.43 -5.32
N GLY A 196 34.77 -15.35 -4.08
CA GLY A 196 35.35 -14.51 -3.03
C GLY A 196 35.01 -13.02 -3.16
N ARG A 197 34.03 -12.63 -3.97
CA ARG A 197 33.59 -11.23 -4.10
C ARG A 197 32.51 -10.93 -3.06
N ARG A 198 32.61 -9.77 -2.41
CA ARG A 198 31.63 -9.31 -1.43
C ARG A 198 30.31 -8.96 -2.10
N TYR A 199 29.22 -9.32 -1.44
CA TYR A 199 27.88 -8.81 -1.72
C TYR A 199 27.15 -8.59 -0.40
N TYR A 200 26.09 -7.78 -0.43
CA TYR A 200 25.40 -7.30 0.75
C TYR A 200 23.91 -7.57 0.62
N TRP A 201 23.30 -8.15 1.66
CA TRP A 201 21.86 -8.24 1.78
C TRP A 201 21.35 -7.13 2.69
N ILE A 202 20.26 -6.49 2.28
CA ILE A 202 19.46 -5.64 3.13
C ILE A 202 18.39 -6.53 3.76
N GLY A 203 18.44 -6.70 5.07
CA GLY A 203 17.57 -7.57 5.84
C GLY A 203 18.10 -7.73 7.26
N GLY A 204 17.37 -7.15 8.22
CA GLY A 204 17.74 -7.12 9.63
C GLY A 204 16.64 -7.66 10.54
N SER A 205 16.91 -7.65 11.84
CA SER A 205 15.89 -7.96 12.85
C SER A 205 15.07 -6.70 13.14
N VAL A 206 13.78 -6.92 13.30
CA VAL A 206 12.86 -5.84 13.62
C VAL A 206 12.88 -5.62 15.11
N VAL A 207 13.12 -4.37 15.49
CA VAL A 207 12.99 -3.92 16.88
C VAL A 207 11.84 -2.92 16.94
N PHE A 208 10.86 -3.25 17.77
CA PHE A 208 9.78 -2.33 18.08
C PHE A 208 10.20 -1.53 19.32
N PRO A 209 10.51 -0.23 19.19
CA PRO A 209 10.67 0.62 20.37
C PRO A 209 9.35 0.69 21.14
N GLU A 210 9.37 1.27 22.35
CA GLU A 210 8.15 1.55 23.10
C GLU A 210 7.17 2.32 22.20
N GLN A 211 6.01 1.72 21.95
CA GLN A 211 4.99 2.28 21.06
C GLN A 211 3.94 3.02 21.87
N GLU A 212 3.41 4.11 21.31
CA GLU A 212 2.19 4.69 21.85
C GLU A 212 1.00 3.72 21.69
N PRO A 213 0.02 3.74 22.60
CA PRO A 213 -1.11 2.79 22.57
C PRO A 213 -2.00 2.88 21.32
N ASN A 214 -1.99 4.00 20.61
CA ASN A 214 -2.83 4.30 19.45
C ASN A 214 -2.11 4.10 18.09
N THR A 215 -0.92 3.51 18.07
CA THR A 215 -0.20 3.23 16.82
C THR A 215 -0.79 2.05 16.05
N ASP A 216 -0.53 2.02 14.75
CA ASP A 216 -0.81 0.88 13.87
C ASP A 216 -0.11 -0.41 14.34
N ILE A 217 1.15 -0.31 14.77
CA ILE A 217 1.92 -1.42 15.33
C ILE A 217 1.23 -2.02 16.56
N THR A 218 0.84 -1.18 17.53
CA THR A 218 0.15 -1.63 18.74
C THR A 218 -1.20 -2.27 18.41
N ALA A 219 -1.97 -1.67 17.50
CA ALA A 219 -3.27 -2.21 17.10
C ALA A 219 -3.16 -3.61 16.51
N ILE A 220 -2.20 -3.83 15.59
CA ILE A 220 -1.96 -5.15 14.99
C ILE A 220 -1.51 -6.17 16.04
N ALA A 221 -0.56 -5.80 16.90
CA ALA A 221 -0.07 -6.67 17.97
C ALA A 221 -1.19 -7.07 18.96
N GLU A 222 -2.15 -6.18 19.20
CA GLU A 222 -3.29 -6.43 20.08
C GLU A 222 -4.45 -7.18 19.40
N GLY A 223 -4.37 -7.50 18.11
CA GLY A 223 -5.42 -8.22 17.37
C GLY A 223 -6.55 -7.34 16.85
N TYR A 224 -6.29 -6.05 16.60
CA TYR A 224 -7.21 -5.13 15.93
C TYR A 224 -6.77 -4.87 14.50
N VAL A 225 -7.75 -4.63 13.62
CA VAL A 225 -7.51 -4.01 12.32
C VAL A 225 -7.09 -2.56 12.54
N SER A 226 -5.96 -2.16 11.98
CA SER A 226 -5.45 -0.79 11.98
C SER A 226 -5.96 -0.04 10.75
N ILE A 227 -6.42 1.20 10.94
CA ILE A 227 -6.85 2.10 9.87
C ILE A 227 -6.16 3.44 10.10
N THR A 228 -5.11 3.72 9.35
CA THR A 228 -4.33 4.96 9.46
C THR A 228 -4.64 5.86 8.26
N PRO A 229 -5.27 7.03 8.45
CA PRO A 229 -5.37 8.03 7.39
C PRO A 229 -4.00 8.67 7.17
N ILE A 230 -3.47 8.60 5.95
CA ILE A 230 -2.16 9.13 5.56
C ILE A 230 -2.28 10.18 4.44
N ARG A 231 -1.21 10.96 4.25
CA ARG A 231 -1.10 11.99 3.21
C ARG A 231 0.24 11.87 2.48
N ILE A 232 0.29 12.36 1.24
CA ILE A 232 1.53 12.50 0.46
C ILE A 232 2.20 13.88 0.63
N GLU A 233 1.47 14.85 1.18
CA GLU A 233 2.03 16.16 1.51
C GLU A 233 2.99 16.00 2.71
N LEU A 234 4.26 16.37 2.53
CA LEU A 234 5.34 16.12 3.48
C LEU A 234 5.82 17.39 4.19
N THR A 235 5.19 18.54 3.95
CA THR A 235 5.59 19.79 4.59
C THR A 235 5.32 19.69 6.09
N ALA A 236 6.39 19.78 6.87
CA ALA A 236 6.31 19.90 8.32
C ALA A 236 5.83 21.32 8.69
N HIS A 237 4.52 21.54 8.57
CA HIS A 237 3.88 22.84 8.78
C HIS A 237 4.15 23.43 10.17
N ASP A 238 4.36 22.58 11.18
CA ASP A 238 4.66 22.91 12.57
C ASP A 238 6.04 23.55 12.76
N VAL A 239 6.98 23.34 11.84
CA VAL A 239 8.34 23.90 11.92
C VAL A 239 8.63 25.01 10.91
N LEU A 240 7.65 25.37 10.06
CA LEU A 240 7.86 26.42 9.05
C LEU A 240 8.33 27.74 9.63
N GLU A 241 7.74 28.17 10.75
CA GLU A 241 8.11 29.41 11.42
C GLU A 241 9.56 29.38 11.93
N HIS A 242 10.00 28.24 12.45
CA HIS A 242 11.38 28.06 12.89
C HIS A 242 12.35 28.19 11.70
N VAL A 243 11.99 27.65 10.54
CA VAL A 243 12.81 27.67 9.32
C VAL A 243 12.76 29.03 8.60
N ARG A 244 11.71 29.86 8.75
CA ARG A 244 11.65 31.21 8.17
C ARG A 244 12.81 32.10 8.57
N SER A 245 13.35 31.91 9.78
CA SER A 245 14.55 32.59 10.24
C SER A 245 15.76 32.42 9.30
N LEU A 246 15.86 31.29 8.60
CA LEU A 246 16.89 31.05 7.58
C LEU A 246 16.68 31.90 6.32
N ALA A 247 15.44 32.21 5.98
CA ALA A 247 15.08 33.02 4.81
C ALA A 247 15.24 34.54 5.06
N GLY A 248 15.43 34.96 6.31
CA GLY A 248 15.45 36.38 6.68
C GLY A 248 14.07 37.04 6.56
N GLU A 249 13.01 36.24 6.57
CA GLU A 249 11.63 36.70 6.65
C GLU A 249 11.30 36.92 8.14
N GLU A 250 11.34 38.18 8.59
CA GLU A 250 10.82 38.61 9.91
C GLU A 250 9.30 38.87 9.86
#